data_AF-A0A653CXW8-F1
#
_entry.id   AF-A0A653CXW8-F1
#
_cell.length_a   1.000
_cell.length_b   1.000
_cell.length_c   1.000
_cell.angle_alpha   90.00
_cell.angle_beta   90.00
_cell.angle_gamma   90.00
#
_symmetry.space_group_name_H-M   'P 1'
#
loop_
_entity.id
_entity.type
_entity.pdbx_description
1 polymer ?
#
loop_
_entity_poly.entity_id
_entity_poly.type
_entity_poly.pdbx_seq_one_letter_code
_entity_poly.pdbx_strand_id
1 'polypeptide(L)'
;MTVPSRITISKVYNFTKAPAYKKYKNFFIVLLVISIFIALSVPYTNYANDSSKKYEVFTFRNLKDLPVVSLKHDVGVGSPRNSQCTYWDCFNIYRCGRTGHDRIAVYVYPLRKFVDANGLPATEHISKEYHSLLQAVIRSKYYTANPNEACIFIPSIDTLNQDRIRLNLTSRALYSLAQSSGFQVHPKNLKSLSGIP
;
A
#
# COMPACT_ATOMS: atom_id res chain seq x y z
N MET A 1 22.12 70.41 0.46
CA MET A 1 21.05 69.40 0.63
C MET A 1 19.86 69.83 -0.20
N THR A 2 19.70 69.25 -1.37
CA THR A 2 18.63 69.56 -2.32
C THR A 2 17.94 68.24 -2.67
N VAL A 3 16.72 68.08 -2.17
CA VAL A 3 15.88 66.89 -2.37
C VAL A 3 15.30 66.95 -3.78
N PRO A 4 15.51 65.95 -4.65
CA PRO A 4 14.82 65.91 -5.93
C PRO A 4 13.36 65.46 -5.76
N SER A 5 12.52 66.06 -6.58
CA SER A 5 11.06 66.00 -6.57
C SER A 5 10.47 64.60 -6.85
N ARG A 6 9.29 64.36 -6.26
CA ARG A 6 8.46 63.16 -6.36
C ARG A 6 8.28 62.64 -7.79
N ILE A 7 8.44 61.31 -7.94
CA ILE A 7 8.01 60.55 -9.12
C ILE A 7 6.48 60.44 -9.07
N THR A 8 5.79 61.04 -10.03
CA THR A 8 4.34 60.92 -10.21
C THR A 8 4.02 59.59 -10.90
N ILE A 9 3.71 58.54 -10.13
CA ILE A 9 3.16 57.29 -10.69
C ILE A 9 1.66 57.50 -10.92
N SER A 10 1.32 58.09 -12.07
CA SER A 10 -0.07 58.25 -12.48
C SER A 10 -0.27 57.69 -13.89
N LYS A 11 -0.39 56.38 -13.99
CA LYS A 11 -1.18 55.70 -15.02
C LYS A 11 -1.54 54.30 -14.50
N VAL A 12 -2.58 54.25 -13.66
CA VAL A 12 -3.34 53.02 -13.45
C VAL A 12 -3.94 52.66 -14.80
N TYR A 13 -3.30 51.73 -15.50
CA TYR A 13 -3.78 51.23 -16.79
C TYR A 13 -5.05 50.42 -16.51
N ASN A 14 -6.21 51.04 -16.74
CA ASN A 14 -7.51 50.37 -16.61
C ASN A 14 -7.66 49.33 -17.73
N PHE A 15 -7.17 48.11 -17.46
CA PHE A 15 -7.22 46.94 -18.34
C PHE A 15 -8.66 46.57 -18.78
N THR A 16 -9.67 47.06 -18.07
CA THR A 16 -11.10 46.87 -18.35
C THR A 16 -11.60 47.57 -19.62
N LYS A 17 -10.84 48.51 -20.20
CA LYS A 17 -11.22 49.27 -21.42
C LYS A 17 -10.50 48.85 -22.71
N ALA A 18 -9.68 47.81 -22.69
CA ALA A 18 -9.03 47.33 -23.91
C ALA A 18 -10.07 46.71 -24.87
N PRO A 19 -10.15 47.12 -26.15
CA PRO A 19 -11.15 46.59 -27.11
C PRO A 19 -11.01 45.08 -27.34
N ALA A 20 -9.81 44.54 -27.10
CA ALA A 20 -9.54 43.10 -27.11
C ALA A 20 -10.30 42.35 -26.00
N TYR A 21 -10.37 42.89 -24.76
CA TYR A 21 -11.06 42.25 -23.63
C TYR A 21 -12.56 42.04 -23.93
N LYS A 22 -13.22 43.01 -24.56
CA LYS A 22 -14.65 42.90 -24.91
C LYS A 22 -14.90 41.82 -25.97
N LYS A 23 -13.97 41.63 -26.92
CA LYS A 23 -14.06 40.60 -27.97
C LYS A 23 -13.87 39.19 -27.41
N TYR A 24 -12.93 39.00 -26.47
CA TYR A 24 -12.67 37.69 -25.87
C TYR A 24 -13.54 37.39 -24.64
N LYS A 25 -14.19 38.39 -24.02
CA LYS A 25 -15.09 38.19 -22.86
C LYS A 25 -16.20 37.18 -23.16
N ASN A 26 -16.86 37.32 -24.31
CA ASN A 26 -17.94 36.40 -24.68
C ASN A 26 -17.39 34.99 -25.00
N PHE A 27 -16.20 34.92 -25.61
CA PHE A 27 -15.51 33.65 -25.87
C PHE A 27 -15.17 32.90 -24.57
N PHE A 28 -14.63 33.60 -23.56
CA PHE A 28 -14.33 33.01 -22.26
C PHE A 28 -15.58 32.63 -21.47
N ILE A 29 -16.66 33.42 -21.57
CA ILE A 29 -17.95 33.06 -20.95
C ILE A 29 -18.51 31.78 -21.56
N VAL A 30 -18.47 31.64 -22.88
CA VAL A 30 -18.93 30.41 -23.57
C VAL A 30 -18.07 29.21 -23.16
N LEU A 31 -16.74 29.35 -23.11
CA LEU A 31 -15.86 28.29 -22.63
C LEU A 31 -16.15 27.87 -21.18
N LEU A 32 -16.44 28.83 -20.31
CA LEU A 32 -16.75 28.56 -18.90
C LEU A 32 -18.08 27.79 -18.78
N VAL A 33 -19.12 28.20 -19.52
CA VAL A 33 -20.41 27.51 -19.54
C VAL A 33 -20.27 26.08 -20.09
N ILE A 34 -19.49 25.88 -21.16
CA ILE A 34 -19.21 24.55 -21.71
C ILE A 34 -18.46 23.68 -20.68
N SER A 35 -17.44 24.23 -20.00
CA SER A 35 -16.71 23.51 -18.96
C SER A 35 -17.61 23.10 -17.79
N ILE A 36 -18.56 23.94 -17.41
CA ILE A 36 -19.55 23.62 -16.36
C ILE A 36 -20.49 22.52 -16.85
N PHE A 37 -21.00 22.61 -18.07
CA PHE A 37 -21.86 21.56 -18.65
C PHE A 37 -21.13 20.22 -18.77
N ILE A 38 -19.85 20.22 -19.15
CA ILE A 38 -19.02 19.01 -19.15
C ILE A 38 -18.87 18.49 -17.72
N ALA A 39 -18.55 19.34 -16.74
CA ALA A 39 -18.42 18.91 -15.34
C ALA A 39 -19.74 18.37 -14.75
N LEU A 40 -20.90 18.88 -15.19
CA LEU A 40 -22.23 18.43 -14.76
C LEU A 40 -22.73 17.19 -15.51
N SER A 41 -22.30 17.00 -16.76
CA SER A 41 -22.69 15.86 -17.63
C SER A 41 -21.76 14.67 -17.49
N VAL A 42 -20.52 14.87 -17.04
CA VAL A 42 -19.74 13.79 -16.43
C VAL A 42 -20.58 13.34 -15.25
N PRO A 43 -21.13 12.12 -15.29
CA PRO A 43 -21.88 11.65 -14.14
C PRO A 43 -20.91 11.76 -12.97
N TYR A 44 -21.34 12.41 -11.89
CA TYR A 44 -20.73 12.24 -10.58
C TYR A 44 -20.98 10.78 -10.17
N THR A 45 -20.50 9.81 -10.96
CA THR A 45 -20.20 8.49 -10.49
C THR A 45 -19.19 8.74 -9.40
N ASN A 46 -19.67 8.70 -8.17
CA ASN A 46 -18.86 8.67 -6.98
C ASN A 46 -17.60 7.86 -7.31
N TYR A 47 -16.45 8.52 -7.45
CA TYR A 47 -15.15 7.87 -7.45
C TYR A 47 -14.82 7.47 -6.00
N ALA A 48 -15.80 6.87 -5.36
CA ALA A 48 -15.66 5.94 -4.28
C ALA A 48 -16.30 4.67 -4.86
N ASN A 49 -15.60 4.06 -5.82
CA ASN A 49 -15.80 2.64 -6.05
C ASN A 49 -15.43 1.99 -4.72
N ASP A 50 -16.44 1.77 -3.89
CA ASP A 50 -16.40 1.32 -2.51
C ASP A 50 -16.00 -0.17 -2.47
N SER A 51 -14.88 -0.49 -3.10
CA SER A 51 -14.19 -1.77 -2.95
C SER A 51 -13.80 -1.99 -1.49
N SER A 52 -13.74 -0.92 -0.67
CA SER A 52 -13.51 -0.99 0.77
C SER A 52 -14.57 -1.84 1.48
N LYS A 53 -15.86 -1.79 1.09
CA LYS A 53 -16.90 -2.63 1.72
C LYS A 53 -16.74 -4.13 1.50
N LYS A 54 -15.92 -4.57 0.54
CA LYS A 54 -15.62 -6.00 0.34
C LYS A 54 -14.53 -6.52 1.29
N TYR A 55 -13.73 -5.63 1.87
CA TYR A 55 -12.61 -5.99 2.73
C TYR A 55 -12.84 -5.44 4.13
N GLU A 56 -13.29 -6.29 5.06
CA GLU A 56 -13.48 -5.89 6.45
C GLU A 56 -12.18 -5.33 7.05
N VAL A 57 -12.28 -4.16 7.68
CA VAL A 57 -11.18 -3.56 8.44
C VAL A 57 -10.84 -4.51 9.59
N PHE A 58 -9.62 -5.06 9.58
CA PHE A 58 -9.22 -6.09 10.53
C PHE A 58 -9.12 -5.52 11.95
N THR A 59 -9.93 -6.01 12.90
CA THR A 59 -9.85 -5.64 14.31
C THR A 59 -9.33 -6.78 15.18
N PHE A 60 -8.23 -6.54 15.88
CA PHE A 60 -7.64 -7.47 16.84
C PHE A 60 -8.41 -7.48 18.18
N ARG A 61 -9.58 -8.11 18.24
CA ARG A 61 -10.37 -8.18 19.48
C ARG A 61 -10.22 -9.49 20.24
N ASN A 62 -9.99 -10.61 19.55
CA ASN A 62 -9.91 -11.94 20.16
C ASN A 62 -8.63 -12.67 19.76
N LEU A 63 -7.57 -12.50 20.57
CA LEU A 63 -6.29 -13.20 20.37
C LEU A 63 -6.30 -14.65 20.90
N LYS A 64 -7.32 -15.02 21.69
CA LYS A 64 -7.45 -16.36 22.30
C LYS A 64 -8.05 -17.37 21.33
N ASP A 65 -8.98 -16.94 20.48
CA ASP A 65 -9.75 -17.79 19.57
C ASP A 65 -9.38 -17.50 18.11
N LEU A 66 -8.10 -17.68 17.78
CA LEU A 66 -7.62 -17.47 16.42
C LEU A 66 -7.90 -18.69 15.54
N PRO A 67 -8.34 -18.48 14.27
CA PRO A 67 -8.48 -19.56 13.32
C PRO A 67 -7.17 -20.35 13.18
N VAL A 68 -7.26 -21.67 13.32
CA VAL A 68 -6.11 -22.57 13.21
C VAL A 68 -5.93 -22.98 11.74
N VAL A 69 -4.72 -22.83 11.22
CA VAL A 69 -4.34 -23.31 9.88
C VAL A 69 -3.32 -24.43 10.05
N SER A 70 -3.69 -25.64 9.64
CA SER A 70 -2.77 -26.78 9.61
C SER A 70 -1.93 -26.73 8.33
N LEU A 71 -0.61 -26.70 8.52
CA LEU A 71 0.39 -26.76 7.48
C LEU A 71 0.70 -28.22 7.17
N LYS A 72 0.26 -28.67 6.01
CA LYS A 72 0.61 -29.99 5.50
C LYS A 72 2.09 -30.07 5.12
N HIS A 73 2.62 -31.29 5.10
CA HIS A 73 4.04 -31.54 4.76
C HIS A 73 4.37 -31.24 3.28
N ASP A 74 3.37 -31.15 2.41
CA ASP A 74 3.49 -30.79 0.98
C ASP A 74 3.57 -29.28 0.74
N VAL A 75 3.29 -28.44 1.75
CA VAL A 75 3.44 -26.99 1.63
C VAL A 75 4.90 -26.67 1.40
N GLY A 76 5.18 -25.97 0.29
CA GLY A 76 6.51 -25.52 -0.08
C GLY A 76 7.20 -24.76 1.05
N VAL A 77 8.52 -24.86 1.06
CA VAL A 77 9.39 -24.11 1.98
C VAL A 77 9.88 -22.87 1.23
N GLY A 78 9.97 -21.74 1.92
CA GLY A 78 10.56 -20.53 1.34
C GLY A 78 11.98 -20.80 0.84
N SER A 79 12.36 -20.22 -0.30
CA SER A 79 13.73 -20.31 -0.79
C SER A 79 14.71 -19.73 0.24
N PRO A 80 15.94 -20.27 0.31
CA PRO A 80 16.98 -19.68 1.14
C PRO A 80 17.16 -18.19 0.86
N ARG A 81 17.58 -17.43 1.89
CA ARG A 81 17.88 -16.02 1.73
C ARG A 81 18.94 -15.84 0.65
N ASN A 82 18.62 -15.05 -0.37
CA ASN A 82 19.61 -14.60 -1.33
C ASN A 82 20.51 -13.54 -0.67
N SER A 83 21.77 -13.86 -0.41
CA SER A 83 22.72 -12.93 0.23
C SER A 83 23.13 -11.76 -0.67
N GLN A 84 22.90 -11.87 -1.98
CA GLN A 84 23.24 -10.85 -2.97
C GLN A 84 22.07 -9.93 -3.32
N CYS A 85 20.86 -10.19 -2.78
CA CYS A 85 19.73 -9.35 -3.12
C CYS A 85 19.79 -8.00 -2.40
N THR A 86 19.52 -6.94 -3.13
CA THR A 86 19.33 -5.61 -2.56
C THR A 86 17.87 -5.40 -2.18
N TYR A 87 17.58 -4.30 -1.49
CA TYR A 87 16.18 -3.96 -1.22
C TYR A 87 15.38 -3.85 -2.52
N TRP A 88 15.96 -3.43 -3.64
CA TRP A 88 15.26 -3.34 -4.93
C TRP A 88 14.91 -4.70 -5.54
N ASP A 89 15.76 -5.71 -5.34
CA ASP A 89 15.62 -7.04 -5.95
C ASP A 89 14.76 -7.97 -5.11
N CYS A 90 14.99 -7.97 -3.78
CA CYS A 90 14.22 -8.78 -2.84
C CYS A 90 12.87 -8.14 -2.49
N PHE A 91 12.82 -6.80 -2.44
CA PHE A 91 11.66 -6.04 -2.02
C PHE A 91 11.40 -4.88 -3.01
N ASN A 92 10.80 -5.18 -4.16
CA ASN A 92 10.55 -4.19 -5.21
C ASN A 92 9.55 -3.09 -4.76
N ILE A 93 10.05 -2.04 -4.10
CA ILE A 93 9.28 -0.91 -3.55
C ILE A 93 8.59 -0.10 -4.64
N TYR A 94 9.09 -0.14 -5.89
CA TYR A 94 8.44 0.51 -7.03
C TYR A 94 7.09 -0.12 -7.38
N ARG A 95 6.71 -1.25 -6.78
CA ARG A 95 5.34 -1.76 -6.86
C ARG A 95 4.36 -0.82 -6.15
N CYS A 96 4.82 -0.09 -5.13
CA CYS A 96 4.08 1.04 -4.57
C CYS A 96 4.04 2.17 -5.62
N GLY A 97 2.89 2.78 -5.87
CA GLY A 97 2.76 3.85 -6.90
C GLY A 97 2.16 3.41 -8.24
N ARG A 98 2.32 2.14 -8.63
CA ARG A 98 1.89 1.65 -9.96
C ARG A 98 0.38 1.64 -10.19
N THR A 99 -0.42 1.63 -9.13
CA THR A 99 -1.89 1.64 -9.19
C THR A 99 -2.48 3.05 -9.18
N GLY A 100 -1.66 4.10 -9.35
CA GLY A 100 -2.12 5.49 -9.37
C GLY A 100 -2.28 6.13 -7.99
N HIS A 101 -1.77 5.48 -6.95
CA HIS A 101 -1.65 6.05 -5.61
C HIS A 101 -0.18 6.33 -5.32
N ASP A 102 0.24 7.61 -5.24
CA ASP A 102 1.61 8.03 -4.89
C ASP A 102 1.96 7.76 -3.41
N ARG A 103 1.43 6.68 -2.82
CA ARG A 103 1.61 6.31 -1.42
C ARG A 103 1.97 4.84 -1.27
N ILE A 104 2.66 4.57 -0.17
CA ILE A 104 2.88 3.21 0.32
C ILE A 104 1.54 2.67 0.84
N ALA A 105 1.17 1.47 0.36
CA ALA A 105 -0.01 0.75 0.81
C ALA A 105 0.42 -0.59 1.43
N VAL A 106 0.00 -0.81 2.67
CA VAL A 106 0.40 -1.92 3.52
C VAL A 106 -0.82 -2.77 3.83
N TYR A 107 -0.77 -4.04 3.46
CA TYR A 107 -1.76 -5.04 3.86
C TYR A 107 -1.23 -5.85 5.03
N VAL A 108 -2.07 -6.02 6.06
CA VAL A 108 -1.77 -6.87 7.21
C VAL A 108 -2.61 -8.13 7.09
N TYR A 109 -1.97 -9.30 7.13
CA TYR A 109 -2.70 -10.56 7.10
C TYR A 109 -3.55 -10.73 8.36
N PRO A 110 -4.75 -11.31 8.26
CA PRO A 110 -5.55 -11.68 9.42
C PRO A 110 -4.78 -12.57 10.39
N LEU A 111 -4.98 -12.38 11.70
CA LEU A 111 -4.40 -13.25 12.72
C LEU A 111 -4.87 -14.70 12.57
N ARG A 112 -3.92 -15.63 12.55
CA ARG A 112 -4.14 -17.07 12.45
C ARG A 112 -3.10 -17.82 13.27
N LYS A 113 -3.47 -18.98 13.80
CA LYS A 113 -2.52 -19.89 14.46
C LYS A 113 -2.07 -20.95 13.45
N PHE A 114 -0.81 -20.89 13.03
CA PHE A 114 -0.23 -21.90 12.15
C PHE A 114 0.30 -23.06 12.97
N VAL A 115 -0.13 -24.28 12.63
CA VAL A 115 0.28 -25.52 13.30
C VAL A 115 0.69 -26.58 12.28
N ASP A 116 1.49 -27.56 12.68
CA ASP A 116 1.74 -28.75 11.87
C ASP A 116 0.59 -29.78 11.97
N ALA A 117 0.79 -30.98 11.41
CA ALA A 117 -0.17 -32.08 11.48
C ALA A 117 -0.44 -32.59 12.90
N ASN A 118 0.50 -32.38 13.84
CA ASN A 118 0.42 -32.81 15.23
C ASN A 118 -0.08 -31.69 16.16
N GLY A 119 -0.44 -30.52 15.62
CA GLY A 119 -0.89 -29.37 16.38
C GLY A 119 0.24 -28.52 16.99
N LEU A 120 1.50 -28.80 16.65
CA LEU A 120 2.64 -28.02 17.11
C LEU A 120 2.65 -26.66 16.41
N PRO A 121 2.70 -25.53 17.14
CA PRO A 121 2.59 -24.21 16.52
C PRO A 121 3.92 -23.75 15.87
N ALA A 122 3.81 -23.02 14.76
CA ALA A 122 4.95 -22.44 14.02
C ALA A 122 5.74 -21.42 14.86
N THR A 123 5.01 -20.56 15.56
CA THR A 123 5.51 -19.63 16.55
C THR A 123 4.66 -19.76 17.79
N GLU A 124 5.20 -19.33 18.92
CA GLU A 124 4.40 -19.16 20.13
C GLU A 124 3.32 -18.07 19.97
N HIS A 125 2.61 -17.77 21.06
CA HIS A 125 1.64 -16.68 21.12
C HIS A 125 2.28 -15.35 20.73
N ILE A 126 1.53 -14.59 19.93
CA ILE A 126 1.87 -13.21 19.55
C ILE A 126 2.16 -12.36 20.80
N SER A 127 3.31 -11.68 20.76
CA SER A 127 3.73 -10.77 21.81
C SER A 127 2.91 -9.47 21.81
N LYS A 128 2.93 -8.75 22.93
CA LYS A 128 2.25 -7.44 23.04
C LYS A 128 2.92 -6.40 22.12
N GLU A 129 4.22 -6.54 21.94
CA GLU A 129 5.09 -5.70 21.12
C GLU A 129 4.70 -5.84 19.66
N TYR A 130 4.64 -7.08 19.14
CA TYR A 130 4.22 -7.32 17.77
C TYR A 130 2.77 -6.91 17.54
N HIS A 131 1.90 -7.20 18.50
CA HIS A 131 0.51 -6.75 18.44
C HIS A 131 0.38 -5.22 18.34
N SER A 132 1.16 -4.48 19.12
CA SER A 132 1.19 -3.01 19.09
C SER A 132 1.70 -2.47 17.75
N LEU A 133 2.71 -3.13 17.16
CA LEU A 133 3.22 -2.81 15.82
C LEU A 133 2.12 -2.97 14.77
N LEU A 134 1.40 -4.10 14.78
CA LEU A 134 0.30 -4.33 13.82
C LEU A 134 -0.83 -3.30 13.99
N GLN A 135 -1.17 -2.94 15.22
CA GLN A 135 -2.16 -1.89 15.48
C GLN A 135 -1.71 -0.52 14.96
N ALA A 136 -0.43 -0.16 15.16
CA ALA A 136 0.11 1.10 14.67
C ALA A 136 0.03 1.18 13.14
N VAL A 137 0.33 0.08 12.44
CA VAL A 137 0.19 0.01 10.98
C VAL A 137 -1.28 0.18 10.57
N ILE A 138 -2.20 -0.59 11.16
CA ILE A 138 -3.63 -0.57 10.80
C ILE A 138 -4.27 0.80 11.07
N ARG A 139 -3.83 1.53 12.11
CA ARG A 139 -4.32 2.89 12.40
C ARG A 139 -3.67 3.98 11.56
N SER A 140 -2.64 3.66 10.77
CA SER A 140 -1.92 4.62 9.95
C SER A 140 -2.62 4.85 8.59
N LYS A 141 -2.27 5.96 7.93
CA LYS A 141 -2.69 6.25 6.56
C LYS A 141 -2.16 5.27 5.49
N TYR A 142 -1.23 4.40 5.87
CA TYR A 142 -0.60 3.44 4.97
C TYR A 142 -1.37 2.12 4.87
N TYR A 143 -2.27 1.83 5.81
CA TYR A 143 -3.04 0.59 5.78
C TYR A 143 -4.02 0.56 4.60
N THR A 144 -4.09 -0.60 3.93
CA THR A 144 -5.18 -0.95 3.02
C THR A 144 -5.75 -2.32 3.39
N ALA A 145 -7.07 -2.44 3.37
CA ALA A 145 -7.75 -3.72 3.52
C ALA A 145 -7.74 -4.53 2.19
N ASN A 146 -7.48 -3.87 1.05
CA ASN A 146 -7.43 -4.52 -0.26
C ASN A 146 -5.99 -4.98 -0.58
N PRO A 147 -5.70 -6.30 -0.59
CA PRO A 147 -4.36 -6.81 -0.89
C PRO A 147 -3.88 -6.47 -2.31
N ASN A 148 -4.78 -6.17 -3.26
CA ASN A 148 -4.41 -5.81 -4.63
C ASN A 148 -3.84 -4.38 -4.75
N GLU A 149 -4.15 -3.51 -3.79
CA GLU A 149 -3.58 -2.16 -3.70
C GLU A 149 -2.25 -2.15 -2.94
N ALA A 150 -1.98 -3.20 -2.17
CA ALA A 150 -0.82 -3.27 -1.31
C ALA A 150 0.46 -3.60 -2.06
N CYS A 151 1.54 -2.97 -1.62
CA CYS A 151 2.89 -3.27 -2.05
C CYS A 151 3.75 -3.84 -0.91
N ILE A 152 3.31 -3.64 0.34
CA ILE A 152 3.92 -4.24 1.53
C ILE A 152 2.89 -5.18 2.16
N PHE A 153 3.36 -6.36 2.55
CA PHE A 153 2.56 -7.38 3.21
C PHE A 153 3.21 -7.72 4.55
N ILE A 154 2.48 -7.50 5.65
CA ILE A 154 2.94 -7.82 7.00
C ILE A 154 2.22 -9.10 7.46
N PRO A 155 2.95 -10.20 7.72
CA PRO A 155 2.34 -11.45 8.19
C PRO A 155 1.72 -11.27 9.57
N SER A 156 0.85 -12.19 9.96
CA SER A 156 0.31 -12.26 11.32
C SER A 156 1.15 -13.14 12.25
N ILE A 157 2.42 -13.33 11.91
CA ILE A 157 3.37 -14.22 12.58
C ILE A 157 4.40 -13.37 13.30
N ASP A 158 4.49 -13.51 14.61
CA ASP A 158 5.46 -12.78 15.42
C ASP A 158 6.86 -13.36 15.23
N THR A 159 7.71 -12.60 14.54
CA THR A 159 9.12 -12.95 14.31
C THR A 159 10.08 -12.03 15.06
N LEU A 160 9.62 -11.27 16.06
CA LEU A 160 10.47 -10.33 16.79
C LEU A 160 11.50 -11.04 17.68
N ASN A 161 11.22 -12.28 18.09
CA ASN A 161 12.12 -13.08 18.90
C ASN A 161 12.43 -14.41 18.20
N GLN A 162 13.68 -14.58 17.76
CA GLN A 162 14.14 -15.76 17.03
C GLN A 162 14.05 -17.05 17.85
N ASP A 163 14.20 -16.98 19.18
CA ASP A 163 14.18 -18.16 20.06
C ASP A 163 12.77 -18.80 20.13
N ARG A 164 11.73 -18.05 19.77
CA ARG A 164 10.31 -18.47 19.80
C ARG A 164 9.83 -19.00 18.44
N ILE A 165 10.73 -19.15 17.47
CA ILE A 165 10.40 -19.49 16.07
C ILE A 165 10.89 -20.89 15.72
N ARG A 166 9.98 -21.71 15.19
CA ARG A 166 10.37 -22.97 14.53
C ARG A 166 10.63 -22.68 13.06
N LEU A 167 11.91 -22.54 12.68
CA LEU A 167 12.32 -22.04 11.35
C LEU A 167 11.62 -22.75 10.18
N ASN A 168 11.64 -24.09 10.14
CA ASN A 168 11.00 -24.86 9.05
C ASN A 168 9.49 -24.62 9.00
N LEU A 169 8.79 -24.75 10.12
CA LEU A 169 7.34 -24.58 10.17
C LEU A 169 6.91 -23.13 9.89
N THR A 170 7.67 -22.16 10.41
CA THR A 170 7.44 -20.73 10.17
C THR A 170 7.69 -20.37 8.70
N SER A 171 8.73 -20.92 8.08
CA SER A 171 8.99 -20.69 6.65
C SER A 171 7.86 -21.21 5.76
N ARG A 172 7.25 -22.36 6.10
CA ARG A 172 6.06 -22.90 5.42
C ARG A 172 4.83 -22.02 5.67
N ALA A 173 4.65 -21.54 6.89
CA ALA A 173 3.57 -20.61 7.23
C ALA A 173 3.66 -19.34 6.37
N LEU A 174 4.84 -18.72 6.31
CA LEU A 174 5.09 -17.53 5.49
C LEU A 174 4.92 -17.80 3.99
N TYR A 175 5.36 -18.96 3.51
CA TYR A 175 5.16 -19.38 2.12
C TYR A 175 3.67 -19.52 1.78
N SER A 176 2.88 -20.13 2.66
CA SER A 176 1.43 -20.29 2.49
C SER A 176 0.70 -18.95 2.41
N LEU A 177 1.14 -17.97 3.21
CA LEU A 177 0.60 -16.60 3.18
C LEU A 177 0.88 -15.95 1.82
N ALA A 178 2.13 -15.97 1.35
CA ALA A 178 2.53 -15.38 0.08
C ALA A 178 1.72 -15.93 -1.12
N GLN A 179 1.48 -17.25 -1.14
CA GLN A 179 0.66 -17.88 -2.18
C GLN A 179 -0.79 -17.38 -2.17
N SER A 180 -1.37 -17.14 -0.99
CA SER A 180 -2.78 -16.76 -0.84
C SER A 180 -3.10 -15.33 -1.28
N SER A 181 -2.13 -14.40 -1.23
CA SER A 181 -2.37 -12.98 -1.52
C SER A 181 -1.91 -12.56 -2.92
N GLY A 182 -1.48 -13.51 -3.77
CA GLY A 182 -0.83 -13.20 -5.05
C GLY A 182 0.49 -12.44 -4.88
N PHE A 183 1.05 -12.38 -3.67
CA PHE A 183 2.36 -11.83 -3.41
C PHE A 183 3.41 -12.81 -3.94
N GLN A 184 3.84 -12.59 -5.17
CA GLN A 184 4.94 -13.34 -5.75
C GLN A 184 6.24 -12.93 -5.04
N VAL A 185 6.80 -13.85 -4.26
CA VAL A 185 8.23 -13.83 -3.96
C VAL A 185 8.93 -13.91 -5.31
N HIS A 186 9.66 -12.85 -5.68
CA HIS A 186 10.12 -12.67 -7.06
C HIS A 186 10.86 -13.94 -7.56
N PRO A 187 10.44 -14.56 -8.68
CA PRO A 187 11.00 -15.82 -9.16
C PRO A 187 12.41 -15.69 -9.77
N LYS A 188 13.12 -14.57 -9.58
CA LYS A 188 14.54 -14.49 -9.95
C LYS A 188 15.44 -15.44 -9.13
N ASN A 189 14.87 -16.14 -8.15
CA ASN A 189 15.49 -17.27 -7.46
C ASN A 189 15.23 -18.65 -8.13
N LEU A 190 14.69 -18.70 -9.37
CA LEU A 190 14.43 -19.96 -10.09
C LEU A 190 15.43 -20.28 -11.23
N LYS A 191 16.57 -19.59 -11.30
CA LYS A 191 17.70 -19.97 -12.17
C LYS A 191 18.99 -20.02 -11.39
N SER A 192 19.24 -21.15 -10.73
CA SER A 192 20.57 -21.76 -10.56
C SER A 192 20.50 -22.96 -9.61
N LEU A 193 19.68 -23.96 -9.92
CA LEU A 193 19.86 -25.32 -9.39
C LEU A 193 19.51 -26.33 -10.49
N SER A 194 20.09 -26.11 -11.66
CA SER A 194 20.34 -27.13 -12.69
C SER A 194 21.81 -26.98 -13.06
N GLY A 195 22.69 -27.44 -12.17
CA GLY A 195 24.09 -27.07 -12.24
C GLY A 195 24.98 -27.66 -11.16
N ILE A 196 24.94 -29.01 -11.02
CA ILE A 196 26.10 -29.90 -10.73
C ILE A 196 26.72 -29.81 -9.31
N PRO A 197 27.25 -30.90 -8.74
CA PRO A 197 26.82 -32.31 -8.71
C PRO A 197 26.23 -32.72 -7.35
#